data_AF-A0AAE6EPL5-F1
#
_entry.id   AF-A0AAE6EPL5-F1
#
_cell.length_a   1.000
_cell.length_b   1.000
_cell.length_c   1.000
_cell.angle_alpha   90.00
_cell.angle_beta   90.00
_cell.angle_gamma   90.00
#
_symmetry.space_group_name_H-M   'P 1'
#
loop_
_entity.id
_entity.type
_entity.pdbx_description
1 polymer ?
#
loop_
_entity_poly.entity_id
_entity_poly.type
_entity_poly.pdbx_seq_one_letter_code
_entity_poly.pdbx_strand_id
1 'polypeptide(L)'
;MQNITDFLNLPFIEVLKLVMKGAVEDYLTESGVMAALAAIPAKATKKDNEGLNAEEALDFLNANGYPIKKGQLYKETSANTIPHKKFGNKLHFKAQELLAWAESKLIDGNAVGVLGSNDKPKKKGGCR
;
A
#
# COMPACT_ATOMS: atom_id res chain seq x y z
N MET A 1 -3.87 22.09 33.92
CA MET A 1 -2.82 22.41 34.93
C MET A 1 -2.74 21.19 35.84
N GLN A 2 -1.68 20.38 35.74
CA GLN A 2 -1.48 19.31 36.72
C GLN A 2 -0.94 19.94 38.01
N ASN A 3 -1.57 19.66 39.15
CA ASN A 3 -1.17 20.25 40.42
C ASN A 3 -0.06 19.42 41.07
N ILE A 4 0.86 20.08 41.75
CA ILE A 4 2.03 19.42 42.36
C ILE A 4 1.63 18.32 43.37
N THR A 5 0.47 18.47 44.02
CA THR A 5 -0.10 17.51 44.95
C THR A 5 -0.50 16.19 44.28
N ASP A 6 -0.82 16.23 43.00
CA ASP A 6 -1.25 15.04 42.25
C ASP A 6 -0.06 14.08 42.08
N PHE A 7 1.17 14.60 41.98
CA PHE A 7 2.40 13.81 41.88
C PHE A 7 2.85 13.21 43.20
N LEU A 8 2.54 13.86 44.32
CA LEU A 8 2.93 13.38 45.65
C LEU A 8 2.12 12.16 46.11
N ASN A 9 0.93 11.98 45.54
CA ASN A 9 0.05 10.84 45.83
C ASN A 9 0.26 9.66 44.87
N LEU A 10 1.07 9.82 43.84
CA LEU A 10 1.38 8.76 42.88
C LEU A 10 2.59 7.94 43.38
N PRO A 11 2.61 6.63 43.13
CA PRO A 11 3.80 5.83 43.39
C PRO A 11 4.97 6.41 42.59
N PHE A 12 6.15 6.50 43.22
CA PHE A 12 7.35 7.11 42.63
C PHE A 12 7.67 6.61 41.20
N ILE A 13 7.38 5.33 40.92
CA ILE A 13 7.57 4.71 39.61
C ILE A 13 6.73 5.40 38.52
N GLU A 14 5.52 5.86 38.84
CA GLU A 14 4.64 6.55 37.89
C GLU A 14 5.09 7.98 37.62
N VAL A 15 5.58 8.66 38.65
CA VAL A 15 6.21 9.98 38.50
C VAL A 15 7.44 9.87 37.59
N LEU A 16 8.28 8.83 37.79
CA LEU A 16 9.46 8.59 36.97
C LEU A 16 9.09 8.31 35.51
N LYS A 17 8.07 7.48 35.26
CA LYS A 17 7.56 7.21 33.91
C LYS A 17 7.10 8.48 33.21
N LEU A 18 6.41 9.36 33.93
CA LEU A 18 5.91 10.61 33.36
C LEU A 18 7.07 11.56 32.99
N VAL A 19 8.07 11.68 33.86
CA VAL A 19 9.28 12.47 33.59
C VAL A 19 10.04 11.92 32.38
N MET A 20 10.21 10.60 32.30
CA MET A 20 10.86 9.98 31.14
C MET A 20 10.06 10.18 29.86
N LYS A 21 8.73 10.10 29.92
CA LYS A 21 7.86 10.32 28.76
C LYS A 21 7.97 11.75 28.24
N GLY A 22 7.95 12.74 29.14
CA GLY A 22 8.15 14.15 28.78
C GLY A 22 9.52 14.39 28.14
N ALA A 23 10.59 13.88 28.75
CA ALA A 23 11.95 14.02 28.20
C ALA A 23 12.12 13.38 26.81
N VAL A 24 11.46 12.24 26.57
CA VAL A 24 11.46 11.58 25.25
C VAL A 24 10.66 12.40 24.23
N GLU A 25 9.50 12.96 24.63
CA GLU A 25 8.71 13.83 23.78
C GLU A 25 9.49 15.09 23.36
N ASP A 26 10.15 15.76 24.30
CA ASP A 26 11.00 16.93 24.04
C ASP A 26 12.13 16.56 23.06
N TYR A 27 12.86 15.47 23.30
CA TYR A 27 13.90 14.99 22.38
C TYR A 27 13.39 14.65 20.97
N LEU A 28 12.21 14.06 20.86
CA LEU A 28 11.60 13.73 19.56
C LEU A 28 11.12 14.98 18.80
N THR A 29 10.74 16.03 19.52
CA THR A 29 10.40 17.33 18.92
C THR A 29 11.65 18.08 18.46
N GLU A 30 12.71 18.12 19.28
CA GLU A 30 13.99 18.75 18.94
C GLU A 30 14.72 18.04 17.80
N SER A 31 14.67 16.71 17.77
CA SER A 31 15.28 15.91 16.68
C SER A 31 14.52 16.04 15.35
N GLY A 32 13.39 16.74 15.34
CA GLY A 32 12.57 16.95 14.14
C GLY A 32 11.89 15.69 13.63
N VAL A 33 12.01 14.55 14.34
CA VAL A 33 11.38 13.28 13.96
C VAL A 33 9.86 13.40 13.94
N MET A 34 9.26 14.12 14.90
CA MET A 34 7.81 14.37 14.91
C MET A 34 7.37 15.25 13.73
N ALA A 35 8.16 16.26 13.38
CA ALA A 35 7.90 17.12 12.23
C ALA A 35 8.09 16.36 10.90
N ALA A 36 9.12 15.50 10.82
CA ALA A 36 9.35 14.61 9.70
C ALA A 36 8.21 13.61 9.52
N LEU A 37 7.73 13.00 10.60
CA LEU A 37 6.55 12.11 10.59
C LEU A 37 5.27 12.85 10.18
N ALA A 38 5.08 14.10 10.62
CA ALA A 38 3.93 14.93 10.22
C ALA A 38 4.02 15.43 8.76
N ALA A 39 5.25 15.62 8.26
CA ALA A 39 5.54 16.04 6.88
C ALA A 39 5.57 14.88 5.89
N ILE A 40 5.66 13.62 6.36
CA ILE A 40 5.33 12.46 5.53
C ILE A 40 3.87 12.65 5.13
N PRO A 41 3.56 12.84 3.83
CA PRO A 41 2.18 12.94 3.40
C PRO A 41 1.49 11.67 3.87
N ALA A 42 0.37 11.81 4.57
CA ALA A 42 -0.49 10.73 5.03
C ALA A 42 -0.98 9.89 3.83
N LYS A 43 -0.10 9.05 3.30
CA LYS A 43 -0.37 8.07 2.26
C LYS A 43 -0.14 6.68 2.85
N ALA A 44 -0.80 6.41 3.97
CA ALA A 44 -1.10 5.06 4.39
C ALA A 44 -2.22 5.12 5.42
N THR A 45 -3.10 4.13 5.34
CA THR A 45 -4.26 3.87 6.21
C THR A 45 -5.55 4.58 5.81
N LYS A 46 -6.56 3.76 5.45
CA LYS A 46 -7.90 4.07 4.91
C LYS A 46 -8.05 4.19 3.38
N LYS A 47 -7.40 3.31 2.60
CA LYS A 47 -7.90 2.94 1.25
C LYS A 47 -8.31 1.47 1.16
N ASP A 48 -8.65 0.85 2.28
CA ASP A 48 -9.03 -0.57 2.32
C ASP A 48 -10.35 -0.87 1.56
N ASN A 49 -11.11 0.15 1.16
CA ASN A 49 -12.42 -0.02 0.50
C ASN A 49 -12.64 0.81 -0.77
N GLU A 50 -11.63 1.52 -1.27
CA GLU A 50 -11.81 2.29 -2.50
C GLU A 50 -11.67 1.33 -3.70
N GLY A 51 -12.79 1.02 -4.34
CA GLY A 51 -12.79 0.20 -5.55
C GLY A 51 -12.03 0.91 -6.66
N LEU A 52 -10.86 0.38 -7.01
CA LEU A 52 -9.98 0.91 -8.04
C LEU A 52 -10.52 0.56 -9.42
N ASN A 53 -10.43 1.51 -10.35
CA ASN A 53 -10.67 1.26 -11.76
C ASN A 53 -9.49 0.49 -12.38
N ALA A 54 -9.63 -0.02 -13.61
CA ALA A 54 -8.58 -0.84 -14.24
C ALA A 54 -7.22 -0.12 -14.39
N GLU A 55 -7.22 1.19 -14.60
CA GLU A 55 -6.00 2.01 -14.69
C GLU A 55 -5.39 2.25 -13.31
N GLU A 56 -6.23 2.56 -12.32
CA GLU A 56 -5.80 2.76 -10.93
C GLU A 56 -5.26 1.47 -10.32
N ALA A 57 -5.83 0.31 -10.67
CA ALA A 57 -5.33 -1.00 -10.26
C ALA A 57 -3.93 -1.28 -10.83
N LEU A 58 -3.66 -0.83 -12.06
CA LEU A 58 -2.35 -0.96 -12.68
C LEU A 58 -1.31 -0.08 -11.97
N ASP A 59 -1.66 1.18 -11.72
CA ASP A 59 -0.78 2.12 -11.01
C ASP A 59 -0.52 1.64 -9.58
N PHE A 60 -1.54 1.09 -8.92
CA PHE A 60 -1.43 0.52 -7.60
C PHE A 60 -0.48 -0.68 -7.56
N LEU A 61 -0.56 -1.61 -8.53
CA LEU A 61 0.38 -2.75 -8.60
C LEU A 61 1.81 -2.29 -8.84
N ASN A 62 2.01 -1.35 -9.78
CA ASN A 62 3.33 -0.79 -10.06
C ASN A 62 3.92 -0.07 -8.84
N ALA A 63 3.10 0.69 -8.10
CA ALA A 63 3.52 1.38 -6.88
C ALA A 63 3.91 0.42 -5.75
N ASN A 64 3.29 -0.77 -5.69
CA ASN A 64 3.62 -1.82 -4.74
C ASN A 64 4.78 -2.72 -5.20
N GLY A 65 5.42 -2.42 -6.33
CA GLY A 65 6.57 -3.17 -6.84
C GLY A 65 6.22 -4.37 -7.73
N TYR A 66 4.98 -4.46 -8.21
CA TYR A 66 4.51 -5.49 -9.13
C TYR A 66 4.36 -4.92 -10.55
N PRO A 67 5.40 -4.95 -11.41
CA PRO A 67 5.36 -4.35 -12.73
C PRO A 67 4.40 -5.09 -13.68
N ILE A 68 3.20 -4.56 -13.90
CA ILE A 68 2.19 -5.14 -14.81
C ILE A 68 1.86 -4.22 -15.98
N LYS A 69 1.73 -4.81 -17.18
CA LYS A 69 1.19 -4.12 -18.36
C LYS A 69 -0.33 -4.18 -18.40
N LYS A 70 -0.98 -3.14 -18.92
CA LYS A 70 -2.44 -3.05 -19.07
C LYS A 70 -3.07 -4.26 -19.78
N GLY A 71 -2.44 -4.75 -20.85
CA GLY A 71 -2.91 -5.94 -21.56
C GLY A 71 -2.86 -7.22 -20.72
N GLN A 72 -1.87 -7.34 -19.83
CA GLN A 72 -1.75 -8.49 -18.93
C GLN A 72 -2.82 -8.43 -17.84
N LEU A 73 -3.10 -7.25 -17.29
CA LEU A 73 -4.19 -7.05 -16.33
C LEU A 73 -5.53 -7.48 -16.95
N TYR A 74 -5.82 -7.08 -18.19
CA TYR A 74 -7.03 -7.52 -18.90
C TYR A 74 -7.02 -9.02 -19.22
N LYS A 75 -5.88 -9.61 -19.58
CA LYS A 75 -5.75 -11.05 -19.83
C LYS A 75 -6.10 -11.85 -18.59
N GLU A 76 -5.54 -11.49 -17.45
CA GLU A 76 -5.81 -12.14 -16.16
C GLU A 76 -7.23 -11.84 -15.65
N THR A 77 -7.81 -10.69 -16.00
CA THR A 77 -9.24 -10.41 -15.75
C THR A 77 -10.12 -11.34 -16.58
N SER A 78 -9.81 -11.52 -17.87
CA SER A 78 -10.57 -12.40 -18.77
C SER A 78 -10.42 -13.89 -18.43
N ALA A 79 -9.26 -14.27 -17.88
CA ALA A 79 -9.01 -15.60 -17.35
C ALA A 79 -9.69 -15.84 -15.98
N ASN A 80 -10.34 -14.82 -15.41
CA ASN A 80 -10.92 -14.82 -14.06
C ASN A 80 -9.91 -15.16 -12.94
N THR A 81 -8.61 -14.96 -13.21
CA THR A 81 -7.56 -15.20 -12.22
C THR A 81 -7.43 -14.04 -11.24
N ILE A 82 -7.60 -12.80 -11.72
CA ILE A 82 -7.59 -11.61 -10.87
C ILE A 82 -8.97 -11.42 -10.23
N PRO A 83 -9.02 -11.20 -8.90
CA PRO A 83 -10.25 -10.83 -8.22
C PRO A 83 -10.73 -9.46 -8.71
N HIS A 84 -11.86 -9.46 -9.39
CA HIS A 84 -12.49 -8.27 -9.94
C HIS A 84 -14.01 -8.33 -9.74
N LYS A 85 -14.63 -7.16 -9.65
CA LYS A 85 -16.08 -7.00 -9.62
C LYS A 85 -16.51 -6.23 -10.86
N LYS A 86 -17.54 -6.73 -11.54
CA LYS A 86 -18.13 -6.05 -12.69
C LYS A 86 -19.31 -5.22 -12.22
N PHE A 87 -19.26 -3.91 -12.46
CA PHE A 87 -20.38 -3.00 -12.25
C PHE A 87 -20.79 -2.42 -13.61
N GLY A 88 -21.82 -3.01 -14.22
CA GLY A 88 -22.21 -2.69 -15.60
C GLY A 88 -21.10 -3.00 -16.60
N ASN A 89 -20.62 -1.97 -17.31
CA ASN A 89 -19.51 -2.10 -18.27
C ASN A 89 -18.13 -1.78 -17.65
N LYS A 90 -18.08 -1.46 -16.35
CA LYS A 90 -16.83 -1.09 -15.65
C LYS A 90 -16.34 -2.23 -14.76
N LEU A 91 -15.03 -2.35 -14.68
CA LEU A 91 -14.33 -3.29 -13.81
C LEU A 91 -13.86 -2.54 -12.57
N HIS A 92 -14.15 -3.10 -11.40
CA HIS A 92 -13.76 -2.59 -10.10
C HIS A 92 -12.86 -3.61 -9.40
N PHE A 93 -11.74 -3.15 -8.88
CA PHE A 93 -10.77 -3.96 -8.17
C PHE A 93 -10.66 -3.49 -6.73
N LYS A 94 -10.63 -4.42 -5.78
CA LYS A 94 -10.32 -4.07 -4.39
C LYS A 94 -8.82 -4.16 -4.17
N ALA A 95 -8.22 -3.13 -3.58
CA ALA A 95 -6.79 -3.06 -3.33
C ALA A 95 -6.25 -4.29 -2.55
N GLN A 96 -6.95 -4.71 -1.49
CA GLN A 96 -6.54 -5.86 -0.66
C GLN A 96 -6.56 -7.19 -1.43
N GLU A 97 -7.63 -7.44 -2.19
CA GLU A 97 -7.77 -8.67 -2.98
C GLU A 97 -6.73 -8.70 -4.12
N LEU A 98 -6.44 -7.54 -4.71
CA LEU A 98 -5.43 -7.38 -5.76
C LEU A 98 -4.00 -7.65 -5.25
N LEU A 99 -3.68 -7.23 -4.02
CA LEU A 99 -2.40 -7.52 -3.37
C LEU A 99 -2.25 -9.00 -3.06
N ALA A 100 -3.25 -9.61 -2.41
CA ALA A 100 -3.23 -11.04 -2.09
C ALA A 100 -3.08 -11.90 -3.37
N TRP A 101 -3.72 -11.47 -4.46
CA TRP A 101 -3.53 -12.10 -5.76
C TRP A 101 -2.09 -11.94 -6.27
N ALA A 102 -1.51 -10.73 -6.20
CA ALA A 102 -0.14 -10.49 -6.64
C ALA A 102 0.87 -11.34 -5.85
N GLU A 103 0.69 -11.44 -4.53
CA GLU A 103 1.48 -12.31 -3.64
C GLU A 103 1.33 -13.78 -4.03
N SER A 104 0.11 -14.26 -4.31
CA SER A 104 -0.10 -15.65 -4.76
C SER A 104 0.54 -15.98 -6.11
N LYS A 105 0.82 -14.96 -6.92
CA LYS A 105 1.50 -15.08 -8.21
C LYS A 105 3.02 -15.02 -8.09
N LEU A 106 3.57 -14.65 -6.93
CA LEU A 106 4.98 -14.85 -6.60
C LEU A 106 5.20 -16.33 -6.29
N ILE A 107 5.46 -17.12 -7.32
CA ILE A 107 5.94 -18.49 -7.16
C ILE A 107 7.33 -18.54 -7.81
N ASP A 108 8.33 -18.87 -6.99
CA ASP A 108 9.70 -19.23 -7.39
C ASP A 108 10.44 -18.23 -8.30
N GLY A 109 10.62 -16.99 -7.84
CA GLY A 109 11.52 -16.03 -8.46
C GLY A 109 11.05 -15.44 -9.79
N ASN A 110 9.86 -15.80 -10.27
CA ASN A 110 9.22 -15.17 -11.41
C ASN A 110 8.26 -14.07 -10.92
N ALA A 111 8.81 -12.89 -10.65
CA ALA A 111 8.01 -11.73 -10.28
C ALA A 111 7.00 -11.42 -11.39
N VAL A 112 5.77 -11.16 -11.00
CA VAL A 112 4.70 -10.62 -11.84
C VAL A 112 5.28 -9.44 -12.65
N GLY A 113 5.56 -9.68 -13.94
CA GLY A 113 6.21 -8.70 -14.83
C GLY A 113 7.28 -9.22 -15.79
N VAL A 114 7.73 -10.48 -15.70
CA VAL A 114 8.59 -11.04 -16.76
C VAL A 114 7.72 -11.58 -17.89
N LEU A 115 7.29 -10.68 -18.79
CA LEU A 115 7.04 -11.10 -20.16
C LEU A 115 8.39 -11.51 -20.75
N GLY A 116 8.64 -12.82 -20.76
CA GLY A 116 9.68 -13.37 -21.61
C GLY A 116 9.52 -12.79 -23.01
N SER A 117 10.62 -12.51 -23.68
CA SER A 117 10.68 -11.76 -24.96
C SER A 117 9.84 -12.36 -26.12
N ASN A 118 9.14 -13.48 -25.89
CA ASN A 118 8.25 -14.17 -26.79
C ASN A 118 6.82 -13.59 -26.89
N ASP A 119 6.37 -12.76 -25.95
CA ASP A 119 5.03 -12.14 -25.99
C ASP A 119 5.00 -10.77 -26.72
N LYS A 120 5.89 -10.57 -27.70
CA LYS A 120 5.69 -9.47 -28.66
C LYS A 120 4.48 -9.83 -29.53
N PRO A 121 3.50 -8.95 -29.72
CA PRO A 121 2.43 -9.21 -30.68
C PRO A 121 3.07 -9.46 -32.05
N LYS A 122 2.85 -10.64 -32.63
CA LYS A 122 3.20 -10.91 -34.02
C LYS A 122 2.58 -9.79 -34.85
N LYS A 123 3.44 -8.95 -35.45
CA LYS A 123 3.04 -7.90 -36.39
C LYS A 123 2.15 -8.59 -37.43
N LYS A 124 0.85 -8.26 -37.43
CA LYS A 124 -0.11 -8.77 -38.41
C LYS A 124 0.35 -8.27 -39.76
N GLY A 125 1.10 -9.10 -40.49
CA GLY A 125 1.49 -8.84 -41.85
C GLY A 125 0.22 -8.67 -42.67
N GLY A 126 0.02 -7.48 -43.22
CA GLY A 126 -1.01 -7.28 -44.22
C GLY A 126 -0.70 -8.18 -45.41
N CYS A 127 -1.58 -9.13 -45.69
CA CYS A 127 -1.71 -9.64 -47.04
C CYS A 127 -2.66 -8.70 -47.76
N ARG A 128 -2.16 -8.21 -48.90
CA ARG A 128 -2.92 -7.47 -49.91
C ARG A 128 -4.00 -8.36 -50.51
#